data_AF-A0A1I1Y4B0-F1
#
_entry.id   AF-A0A1I1Y4B0-F1
#
_cell.length_a   1.000
_cell.length_b   1.000
_cell.length_c   1.000
_cell.angle_alpha   90.00
_cell.angle_beta   90.00
_cell.angle_gamma   90.00
#
_symmetry.space_group_name_H-M   'P 1'
#
loop_
_entity.id
_entity.type
_entity.pdbx_description
1 polymer ?
#
loop_
_entity_poly.entity_id
_entity_poly.type
_entity_poly.pdbx_seq_one_letter_code
_entity_poly.pdbx_strand_id
1 'polypeptide(L)'
;MDATRITELPLAELLRRARDEVTDGPSRPQPHLVELHRRGTREIFAAAARACESDTIDERIFGLKLLRELGGPPPRFADEAVPLLLGLLARERSPDVIAWIVSAIGYQHMSGHRGSRLRPGPAVLPAVIGLAGHADARVRFHVAAALPSLVNLAAPEPPAVAALLELAGDSDADTRYYALSTLVDDLGLGDRSDVDAALVQRLADPDPQIRRAAQRALDGGSWAE
;
A
#
# COMPACT_ATOMS: atom_id res chain seq x y z
N MET A 1 33.04 4.57 -25.34
CA MET A 1 31.87 3.73 -25.06
C MET A 1 30.76 4.66 -24.67
N ASP A 2 29.77 4.78 -25.52
CA ASP A 2 28.68 5.75 -25.36
C ASP A 2 27.78 5.29 -24.21
N ALA A 3 27.81 6.01 -23.10
CA ALA A 3 26.89 5.76 -21.99
C ALA A 3 25.53 6.33 -22.40
N THR A 4 24.75 5.56 -23.17
CA THR A 4 23.38 5.93 -23.52
C THR A 4 22.63 6.30 -22.24
N ARG A 5 22.10 7.53 -22.20
CA ARG A 5 21.36 8.02 -21.04
C ARG A 5 20.13 7.13 -20.84
N ILE A 6 19.78 6.83 -19.59
CA ILE A 6 18.63 5.97 -19.26
C ILE A 6 17.32 6.46 -19.91
N THR A 7 17.20 7.78 -20.07
CA THR A 7 16.08 8.48 -20.71
C THR A 7 15.96 8.20 -22.21
N GLU A 8 17.02 7.73 -22.86
CA GLU A 8 17.11 7.46 -24.30
C GLU A 8 17.04 5.96 -24.62
N LEU A 9 17.03 5.09 -23.59
CA LEU A 9 16.96 3.65 -23.81
C LEU A 9 15.65 3.25 -24.52
N PRO A 10 15.73 2.33 -25.51
CA PRO A 10 14.54 1.71 -26.10
C PRO A 10 13.69 1.03 -25.04
N LEU A 11 12.36 1.09 -25.20
CA LEU A 11 11.42 0.57 -24.20
C LEU A 11 11.70 -0.90 -23.83
N ALA A 12 12.02 -1.75 -24.80
CA ALA A 12 12.30 -3.16 -24.55
C ALA A 12 13.52 -3.38 -23.64
N GLU A 13 14.59 -2.62 -23.86
CA GLU A 13 15.80 -2.70 -23.04
C GLU A 13 15.57 -2.10 -21.65
N LEU A 14 14.81 -1.00 -21.57
CA LEU A 14 14.44 -0.40 -20.30
C LEU A 14 13.60 -1.35 -19.43
N LEU A 15 12.61 -2.02 -20.03
CA LEU A 15 11.79 -3.05 -19.35
C LEU A 15 12.64 -4.23 -18.86
N ARG A 16 13.56 -4.72 -19.71
CA ARG A 16 14.45 -5.82 -19.35
C ARG A 16 15.31 -5.48 -18.14
N ARG A 17 15.97 -4.31 -18.14
CA ARG A 17 16.81 -3.87 -17.03
C ARG A 17 16.02 -3.62 -15.75
N ALA A 18 14.83 -3.03 -15.85
CA ALA A 18 13.97 -2.81 -14.69
C ALA A 18 13.52 -4.14 -14.05
N ARG A 19 13.30 -5.19 -14.85
CA ARG A 19 13.01 -6.53 -14.35
C ARG A 19 14.19 -7.13 -13.60
N ASP A 20 15.40 -7.03 -14.17
CA ASP A 20 16.62 -7.52 -13.52
C ASP A 20 16.81 -6.81 -12.16
N GLU A 21 16.62 -5.49 -12.11
CA GLU A 21 16.68 -4.69 -10.88
C GLU A 21 15.68 -5.13 -9.80
N VAL A 22 14.44 -5.45 -10.21
CA VAL A 22 13.42 -5.92 -9.27
C VAL A 22 13.78 -7.30 -8.70
N THR A 23 14.39 -8.14 -9.52
CA THR A 23 14.83 -9.50 -9.16
C THR A 23 16.03 -9.48 -8.21
N ASP A 24 16.96 -8.53 -8.42
CA ASP A 24 18.14 -8.33 -7.57
C ASP A 24 17.81 -7.81 -6.15
N GLY A 25 16.56 -7.44 -5.90
CA GLY A 25 16.01 -7.11 -4.59
C GLY A 25 15.90 -5.61 -4.30
N PRO A 26 15.12 -5.23 -3.27
CA PRO A 26 14.75 -3.84 -2.98
C PRO A 26 15.90 -2.97 -2.46
N SER A 27 17.00 -3.56 -2.00
CA SER A 27 18.16 -2.83 -1.45
C SER A 27 19.05 -2.19 -2.52
N ARG A 28 18.87 -2.56 -3.79
CA ARG A 28 19.60 -1.98 -4.92
C ARG A 28 18.80 -0.81 -5.52
N PRO A 29 19.47 0.25 -6.00
CA PRO A 29 18.80 1.27 -6.79
C PRO A 29 18.08 0.66 -7.99
N GLN A 30 16.86 1.14 -8.30
CA GLN A 30 16.05 0.67 -9.44
C GLN A 30 15.79 1.80 -10.45
N PRO A 31 16.84 2.44 -11.01
CA PRO A 31 16.67 3.61 -11.87
C PRO A 31 15.89 3.30 -13.15
N HIS A 32 15.94 2.07 -13.68
CA HIS A 32 15.19 1.72 -14.90
C HIS A 32 13.70 1.58 -14.60
N LEU A 33 13.33 1.02 -13.44
CA LEU A 33 11.95 1.02 -12.97
C LEU A 33 11.42 2.45 -12.79
N VAL A 34 12.18 3.31 -12.12
CA VAL A 34 11.81 4.72 -11.90
C VAL A 34 11.64 5.48 -13.23
N GLU A 35 12.51 5.23 -14.21
CA GLU A 35 12.37 5.84 -15.53
C GLU A 35 11.11 5.35 -16.27
N LEU A 36 10.73 4.08 -16.11
CA LEU A 36 9.44 3.58 -16.64
C LEU A 36 8.25 4.27 -15.96
N HIS A 37 8.29 4.42 -14.64
CA HIS A 37 7.25 5.16 -13.89
C HIS A 37 7.11 6.58 -14.42
N ARG A 38 8.23 7.28 -14.62
CA ARG A 38 8.27 8.65 -15.15
C ARG A 38 7.74 8.73 -16.58
N ARG A 39 8.07 7.77 -17.45
CA ARG A 39 7.59 7.74 -18.84
C ARG A 39 6.08 7.55 -18.91
N GLY A 40 5.53 6.65 -18.08
CA GLY A 40 4.08 6.58 -17.85
C GLY A 40 3.23 6.43 -19.12
N THR A 41 3.70 5.69 -20.13
CA THR A 41 2.99 5.55 -21.42
C THR A 41 2.02 4.37 -21.41
N ARG A 42 1.11 4.36 -22.39
CA ARG A 42 0.13 3.29 -22.57
C ARG A 42 0.79 1.93 -22.83
N GLU A 43 1.90 1.93 -23.55
CA GLU A 43 2.68 0.73 -23.85
C GLU A 43 3.31 0.15 -22.57
N ILE A 44 3.77 1.02 -21.66
CA ILE A 44 4.32 0.60 -20.37
C ILE A 44 3.21 0.04 -19.48
N PHE A 45 2.04 0.68 -19.44
CA PHE A 45 0.87 0.14 -18.74
C PHE A 45 0.50 -1.26 -19.27
N ALA A 46 0.44 -1.42 -20.59
CA ALA A 46 0.14 -2.72 -21.20
C ALA A 46 1.22 -3.77 -20.91
N ALA A 47 2.50 -3.37 -20.82
CA ALA A 47 3.58 -4.26 -20.41
C ALA A 47 3.45 -4.69 -18.95
N ALA A 48 3.15 -3.76 -18.04
CA ALA A 48 2.90 -4.04 -16.63
C ALA A 48 1.72 -5.00 -16.44
N ALA A 49 0.59 -4.73 -17.12
CA ALA A 49 -0.59 -5.59 -17.11
C ALA A 49 -0.30 -7.02 -17.58
N ARG A 50 0.49 -7.19 -18.65
CA ARG A 50 0.92 -8.53 -19.10
C ARG A 50 1.85 -9.22 -18.11
N ALA A 51 2.76 -8.49 -17.47
CA ALA A 51 3.67 -9.05 -16.47
C ALA A 51 2.90 -9.55 -15.23
N CYS A 52 1.86 -8.83 -14.80
CA CYS A 52 0.94 -9.27 -13.74
C CYS A 52 0.20 -10.59 -14.03
N GLU A 53 0.15 -11.02 -15.29
CA GLU A 53 -0.49 -12.25 -15.75
C GLU A 53 0.51 -13.40 -15.97
N SER A 54 1.79 -13.21 -15.62
CA SER A 54 2.83 -14.23 -15.80
C SER A 54 2.65 -15.42 -14.87
N ASP A 55 3.13 -16.59 -15.31
CA ASP A 55 3.18 -17.81 -14.50
C ASP A 55 4.20 -17.71 -13.34
N THR A 56 5.20 -16.82 -13.46
CA THR A 56 6.24 -16.66 -12.44
C THR A 56 5.86 -15.62 -11.40
N ILE A 57 6.27 -15.83 -10.14
CA ILE A 57 6.02 -14.88 -9.05
C ILE A 57 6.78 -13.57 -9.30
N ASP A 58 8.05 -13.65 -9.72
CA ASP A 58 8.92 -12.48 -9.90
C ASP A 58 8.42 -11.55 -10.99
N GLU A 59 7.95 -12.09 -12.12
CA GLU A 59 7.39 -11.27 -13.21
C GLU A 59 6.08 -10.61 -12.80
N ARG A 60 5.23 -11.30 -12.02
CA ARG A 60 4.02 -10.69 -11.47
C ARG A 60 4.34 -9.54 -10.51
N ILE A 61 5.31 -9.73 -9.62
CA ILE A 61 5.77 -8.69 -8.71
C ILE A 61 6.38 -7.51 -9.48
N PHE A 62 7.16 -7.77 -10.53
CA PHE A 62 7.66 -6.72 -11.42
C PHE A 62 6.50 -5.93 -12.05
N GLY A 63 5.49 -6.61 -12.60
CA GLY A 63 4.30 -5.98 -13.14
C GLY A 63 3.58 -5.09 -12.12
N LEU A 64 3.41 -5.57 -10.89
CA LEU A 64 2.76 -4.83 -9.81
C LEU A 64 3.57 -3.60 -9.36
N LYS A 65 4.89 -3.74 -9.20
CA LYS A 65 5.80 -2.63 -8.88
C LYS A 65 5.80 -1.56 -9.98
N LEU A 66 5.80 -1.99 -11.23
CA LEU A 66 5.72 -1.09 -12.37
C LEU A 66 4.38 -0.36 -12.43
N LEU A 67 3.27 -1.10 -12.26
CA LEU A 67 1.91 -0.54 -12.30
C LEU A 67 1.65 0.43 -11.15
N ARG A 68 2.15 0.13 -9.95
CA ARG A 68 1.92 0.89 -8.72
C ARG A 68 2.18 2.39 -8.91
N GLU A 69 3.34 2.78 -9.43
CA GLU A 69 3.75 4.19 -9.52
C GLU A 69 3.72 4.76 -10.93
N LEU A 70 3.05 4.08 -11.85
CA LEU A 70 3.09 4.43 -13.27
C LEU A 70 2.44 5.80 -13.56
N GLY A 71 3.25 6.72 -14.07
CA GLY A 71 2.83 8.10 -14.37
C GLY A 71 2.97 9.07 -13.19
N GLY A 72 3.54 8.62 -12.06
CA GLY A 72 3.75 9.42 -10.85
C GLY A 72 2.48 9.62 -10.02
N PRO A 73 2.56 10.36 -8.90
CA PRO A 73 1.41 10.72 -8.08
C PRO A 73 0.74 12.05 -8.56
N PRO A 74 -0.59 12.08 -8.81
CA PRO A 74 -1.52 10.97 -8.74
C PRO A 74 -1.33 10.00 -9.94
N PRO A 75 -1.57 8.69 -9.74
CA PRO A 75 -1.40 7.66 -10.76
C PRO A 75 -2.20 7.96 -12.03
N ARG A 76 -1.55 7.84 -13.19
CA ARG A 76 -2.16 8.19 -14.48
C ARG A 76 -3.24 7.22 -14.94
N PHE A 77 -3.13 5.95 -14.55
CA PHE A 77 -3.96 4.85 -15.06
C PHE A 77 -4.88 4.24 -13.98
N ALA A 78 -5.19 4.96 -12.91
CA ALA A 78 -5.93 4.43 -11.76
C ALA A 78 -7.26 3.76 -12.17
N ASP A 79 -8.03 4.39 -13.07
CA ASP A 79 -9.34 3.88 -13.53
C ASP A 79 -9.26 2.49 -14.19
N GLU A 80 -8.10 2.15 -14.76
CA GLU A 80 -7.86 0.86 -15.43
C GLU A 80 -7.06 -0.09 -14.55
N ALA A 81 -6.13 0.44 -13.77
CA ALA A 81 -5.31 -0.33 -12.84
C ALA A 81 -6.17 -0.93 -11.72
N VAL A 82 -7.12 -0.19 -11.15
CA VAL A 82 -7.92 -0.65 -10.01
C VAL A 82 -8.77 -1.88 -10.36
N PRO A 83 -9.58 -1.89 -11.44
CA PRO A 83 -10.32 -3.09 -11.83
C PRO A 83 -9.41 -4.30 -12.14
N LEU A 84 -8.26 -4.07 -12.78
CA LEU A 84 -7.27 -5.12 -13.04
C LEU A 84 -6.73 -5.69 -11.73
N LEU A 85 -6.32 -4.85 -10.79
CA LEU A 85 -5.78 -5.26 -9.49
C LEU A 85 -6.81 -6.05 -8.66
N LEU A 86 -8.09 -5.64 -8.68
CA LEU A 86 -9.17 -6.41 -8.04
C LEU A 86 -9.36 -7.79 -8.70
N GLY A 87 -9.29 -7.86 -10.03
CA GLY A 87 -9.33 -9.12 -10.77
C GLY A 87 -8.17 -10.07 -10.44
N LEU A 88 -6.96 -9.52 -10.26
CA LEU A 88 -5.80 -10.28 -9.78
C LEU A 88 -6.01 -10.77 -8.35
N LEU A 89 -6.45 -9.88 -7.45
CA LEU A 89 -6.63 -10.19 -6.03
C LEU A 89 -7.61 -11.34 -5.80
N ALA A 90 -8.68 -11.41 -6.59
CA ALA A 90 -9.72 -12.43 -6.48
C ALA A 90 -9.22 -13.87 -6.75
N ARG A 91 -8.10 -14.04 -7.44
CA ARG A 91 -7.58 -15.36 -7.85
C ARG A 91 -6.15 -15.64 -7.41
N GLU A 92 -5.42 -14.63 -6.93
CA GLU A 92 -4.04 -14.81 -6.48
C GLU A 92 -3.97 -15.69 -5.23
N ARG A 93 -2.90 -16.50 -5.14
CA ARG A 93 -2.66 -17.43 -4.03
C ARG A 93 -1.32 -17.18 -3.35
N SER A 94 -0.38 -16.54 -4.02
CA SER A 94 0.93 -16.20 -3.45
C SER A 94 0.80 -15.02 -2.50
N PRO A 95 1.13 -15.17 -1.20
CA PRO A 95 1.09 -14.07 -0.24
C PRO A 95 1.93 -12.87 -0.67
N ASP A 96 3.09 -13.10 -1.28
CA ASP A 96 4.00 -12.06 -1.78
C ASP A 96 3.32 -11.22 -2.86
N VAL A 97 2.60 -11.88 -3.77
CA VAL A 97 1.89 -11.20 -4.86
C VAL A 97 0.66 -10.48 -4.31
N ILE A 98 -0.10 -11.10 -3.39
CA ILE A 98 -1.23 -10.46 -2.70
C ILE A 98 -0.78 -9.17 -2.01
N ALA A 99 0.31 -9.21 -1.26
CA ALA A 99 0.87 -8.05 -0.58
C ALA A 99 1.17 -6.91 -1.57
N TRP A 100 1.78 -7.21 -2.72
CA TRP A 100 2.04 -6.22 -3.77
C TRP A 100 0.77 -5.72 -4.47
N ILE A 101 -0.26 -6.56 -4.63
CA ILE A 101 -1.56 -6.13 -5.15
C ILE A 101 -2.21 -5.13 -4.19
N VAL A 102 -2.26 -5.43 -2.89
CA VAL A 102 -2.81 -4.50 -1.87
C VAL A 102 -2.03 -3.20 -1.84
N SER A 103 -0.69 -3.28 -1.91
CA SER A 103 0.20 -2.12 -2.02
C SER A 103 -0.14 -1.24 -3.23
N ALA A 104 -0.33 -1.86 -4.40
CA ALA A 104 -0.67 -1.16 -5.62
C ALA A 104 -2.06 -0.51 -5.52
N ILE A 105 -3.06 -1.21 -4.96
CA ILE A 105 -4.41 -0.68 -4.73
C ILE A 105 -4.36 0.56 -3.83
N GLY A 106 -3.64 0.51 -2.71
CA GLY A 106 -3.46 1.65 -1.82
C GLY A 106 -2.86 2.85 -2.55
N TYR A 107 -1.75 2.62 -3.28
CA TYR A 107 -1.09 3.67 -4.06
C TYR A 107 -2.00 4.25 -5.15
N GLN A 108 -2.85 3.44 -5.79
CA GLN A 108 -3.80 3.93 -6.80
C GLN A 108 -4.77 4.99 -6.25
N HIS A 109 -5.03 4.97 -4.95
CA HIS A 109 -5.94 5.89 -4.26
C HIS A 109 -5.21 6.94 -3.41
N MET A 110 -3.87 6.90 -3.36
CA MET A 110 -3.09 7.94 -2.71
C MET A 110 -3.35 9.27 -3.40
N SER A 111 -4.05 10.16 -2.69
CA SER A 111 -4.15 11.56 -3.10
C SER A 111 -2.78 12.21 -2.88
N GLY A 112 -2.14 12.67 -3.95
CA GLY A 112 -1.26 13.84 -3.80
C GLY A 112 -2.05 14.98 -3.12
N HIS A 113 -1.37 16.01 -2.61
CA HIS A 113 -1.92 17.18 -1.89
C HIS A 113 -2.96 18.03 -2.67
N ARG A 114 -3.71 17.45 -3.61
CA ARG A 114 -4.77 18.04 -4.41
C ARG A 114 -5.97 17.10 -4.55
N GLY A 115 -6.45 16.56 -3.43
CA GLY A 115 -7.78 15.93 -3.29
C GLY A 115 -8.20 15.09 -4.49
N SER A 116 -7.55 13.94 -4.70
CA SER A 116 -8.07 12.96 -5.66
C SER A 116 -9.42 12.49 -5.13
N ARG A 117 -10.49 12.99 -5.76
CA ARG A 117 -11.90 12.74 -5.42
C ARG A 117 -12.37 11.34 -5.82
N LEU A 118 -11.46 10.41 -6.08
CA LEU A 118 -11.81 9.02 -6.33
C LEU A 118 -11.97 8.34 -4.99
N ARG A 119 -13.18 8.46 -4.42
CA ARG A 119 -13.63 7.50 -3.42
C ARG A 119 -13.42 6.11 -4.03
N PRO A 120 -12.72 5.20 -3.35
CA PRO A 120 -12.55 3.86 -3.87
C PRO A 120 -13.90 3.26 -4.27
N GLY A 121 -13.92 2.53 -5.39
CA GLY A 121 -15.12 1.81 -5.79
C GLY A 121 -15.62 0.92 -4.65
N PRO A 122 -16.92 0.61 -4.57
CA PRO A 122 -17.52 -0.07 -3.43
C PRO A 122 -16.92 -1.46 -3.13
N ALA A 123 -16.23 -2.07 -4.09
CA ALA A 123 -15.55 -3.35 -3.94
C ALA A 123 -14.13 -3.25 -3.34
N VAL A 124 -13.48 -2.08 -3.39
CA VAL A 124 -12.07 -1.93 -3.00
C VAL A 124 -11.87 -2.12 -1.49
N LEU A 125 -12.60 -1.35 -0.68
CA LEU A 125 -12.44 -1.37 0.75
C LEU A 125 -12.79 -2.76 1.36
N PRO A 126 -13.91 -3.42 0.99
CA PRO A 126 -14.18 -4.78 1.47
C PRO A 126 -13.12 -5.81 1.05
N ALA A 127 -12.59 -5.73 -0.18
CA ALA A 127 -11.58 -6.66 -0.64
C ALA A 127 -10.26 -6.54 0.15
N VAL A 128 -9.86 -5.32 0.51
CA VAL A 128 -8.66 -5.07 1.31
C VAL A 128 -8.87 -5.43 2.77
N ILE A 129 -10.00 -5.03 3.38
CA ILE A 129 -10.32 -5.37 4.78
C ILE A 129 -10.42 -6.89 4.98
N GLY A 130 -10.94 -7.63 4.00
CA GLY A 130 -11.03 -9.09 4.05
C GLY A 130 -9.69 -9.82 4.22
N LEU A 131 -8.56 -9.11 4.07
CA LEU A 131 -7.21 -9.63 4.24
C LEU A 131 -6.56 -9.25 5.59
N ALA A 132 -7.26 -8.53 6.48
CA ALA A 132 -6.73 -8.12 7.78
C ALA A 132 -6.33 -9.33 8.66
N GLY A 133 -7.04 -10.46 8.54
CA GLY A 133 -6.72 -11.72 9.22
C GLY A 133 -5.88 -12.71 8.40
N HIS A 134 -5.22 -12.26 7.32
CA HIS A 134 -4.45 -13.16 6.45
C HIS A 134 -3.28 -13.83 7.20
N ALA A 135 -2.97 -15.10 6.89
CA ALA A 135 -1.94 -15.87 7.62
C ALA A 135 -0.53 -15.25 7.51
N ASP A 136 -0.20 -14.66 6.36
CA ASP A 136 1.08 -13.99 6.12
C ASP A 136 1.08 -12.54 6.64
N ALA A 137 2.03 -12.21 7.52
CA ALA A 137 2.19 -10.89 8.11
C ALA A 137 2.43 -9.77 7.08
N ARG A 138 3.10 -10.05 5.95
CA ARG A 138 3.34 -9.05 4.91
C ARG A 138 2.05 -8.61 4.24
N VAL A 139 1.07 -9.50 4.12
CA VAL A 139 -0.26 -9.14 3.61
C VAL A 139 -0.96 -8.22 4.60
N ARG A 140 -0.98 -8.60 5.90
CA ARG A 140 -1.60 -7.81 6.97
C ARG A 140 -0.97 -6.42 7.11
N PHE A 141 0.35 -6.34 7.03
CA PHE A 141 1.09 -5.07 6.96
C PHE A 141 0.61 -4.18 5.80
N HIS A 142 0.49 -4.75 4.59
CA HIS A 142 0.05 -3.98 3.42
C HIS A 142 -1.42 -3.56 3.52
N VAL A 143 -2.27 -4.33 4.21
CA VAL A 143 -3.64 -3.89 4.54
C VAL A 143 -3.57 -2.65 5.42
N ALA A 144 -2.83 -2.69 6.54
CA ALA A 144 -2.67 -1.55 7.44
C ALA A 144 -2.15 -0.30 6.68
N ALA A 145 -1.15 -0.48 5.82
CA ALA A 145 -0.53 0.59 5.05
C ALA A 145 -1.43 1.16 3.93
N ALA A 146 -2.34 0.35 3.37
CA ALA A 146 -3.23 0.79 2.30
C ALA A 146 -4.46 1.56 2.83
N LEU A 147 -4.99 1.18 4.00
CA LEU A 147 -6.23 1.72 4.55
C LEU A 147 -6.32 3.26 4.63
N PRO A 148 -5.27 4.02 5.02
CA PRO A 148 -5.33 5.49 5.01
C PRO A 148 -5.71 6.09 3.65
N SER A 149 -5.33 5.41 2.55
CA SER A 149 -5.62 5.86 1.19
C SER A 149 -7.02 5.44 0.71
N LEU A 150 -7.71 4.57 1.46
CA LEU A 150 -8.96 3.92 1.04
C LEU A 150 -10.19 4.37 1.84
N VAL A 151 -10.01 5.24 2.84
CA VAL A 151 -11.07 5.67 3.75
C VAL A 151 -11.20 7.18 3.78
N ASN A 152 -12.34 7.67 4.24
CA ASN A 152 -12.46 9.07 4.58
C ASN A 152 -11.77 9.34 5.93
N LEU A 153 -10.57 9.93 5.91
CA LEU A 153 -9.81 10.22 7.13
C LEU A 153 -10.60 11.07 8.15
N ALA A 154 -11.48 11.97 7.70
CA ALA A 154 -12.28 12.83 8.60
C ALA A 154 -13.54 12.13 9.15
N ALA A 155 -13.98 11.04 8.53
CA ALA A 155 -15.14 10.26 8.95
C ALA A 155 -14.98 8.81 8.49
N PRO A 156 -14.05 8.05 9.11
CA PRO A 156 -13.65 6.76 8.59
C PRO A 156 -14.77 5.73 8.68
N GLU A 157 -14.86 4.90 7.65
CA GLU A 157 -15.80 3.80 7.60
C GLU A 157 -15.59 2.84 8.79
N PRO A 158 -16.64 2.50 9.58
CA PRO A 158 -16.50 1.66 10.77
C PRO A 158 -15.80 0.30 10.52
N PRO A 159 -16.04 -0.41 9.39
CA PRO A 159 -15.31 -1.63 9.08
C PRO A 159 -13.80 -1.43 8.95
N ALA A 160 -13.36 -0.27 8.45
CA ALA A 160 -11.93 0.02 8.30
C ALA A 160 -11.28 0.31 9.66
N VAL A 161 -11.98 1.04 10.54
CA VAL A 161 -11.54 1.26 11.92
C VAL A 161 -11.43 -0.08 12.66
N ALA A 162 -12.43 -0.96 12.52
CA ALA A 162 -12.40 -2.29 13.13
C ALA A 162 -11.20 -3.13 12.63
N ALA A 163 -10.91 -3.11 11.32
CA ALA A 163 -9.75 -3.79 10.76
C ALA A 163 -8.43 -3.22 11.29
N LEU A 164 -8.31 -1.90 11.41
CA LEU A 164 -7.12 -1.26 12.01
C LEU A 164 -6.96 -1.62 13.49
N LEU A 165 -8.04 -1.69 14.26
CA LEU A 165 -8.00 -2.12 15.67
C LEU A 165 -7.55 -3.58 15.80
N GLU A 166 -8.00 -4.48 14.92
CA GLU A 166 -7.50 -5.86 14.85
C GLU A 166 -5.99 -5.88 14.56
N LEU A 167 -5.56 -5.16 13.53
CA LEU A 167 -4.15 -5.07 13.12
C LEU A 167 -3.26 -4.37 14.16
N ALA A 168 -3.81 -3.46 14.98
CA ALA A 168 -3.11 -2.87 16.10
C ALA A 168 -2.81 -3.88 17.22
N GLY A 169 -3.45 -5.06 17.21
CA GLY A 169 -3.18 -6.19 18.09
C GLY A 169 -2.37 -7.32 17.45
N ASP A 170 -1.82 -7.12 16.24
CA ASP A 170 -1.13 -8.15 15.47
C ASP A 170 0.09 -8.76 16.18
N SER A 171 0.42 -10.01 15.85
CA SER A 171 1.68 -10.64 16.24
C SER A 171 2.93 -9.92 15.71
N ASP A 172 2.82 -9.30 14.53
CA ASP A 172 3.90 -8.61 13.83
C ASP A 172 4.01 -7.14 14.28
N ALA A 173 5.20 -6.71 14.68
CA ALA A 173 5.41 -5.39 15.25
C ALA A 173 5.21 -4.26 14.23
N ASP A 174 5.65 -4.45 12.98
CA ASP A 174 5.50 -3.43 11.94
C ASP A 174 4.02 -3.22 11.61
N THR A 175 3.25 -4.30 11.51
CA THR A 175 1.80 -4.26 11.31
C THR A 175 1.09 -3.53 12.45
N ARG A 176 1.43 -3.86 13.71
CA ARG A 176 0.88 -3.15 14.88
C ARG A 176 1.20 -1.66 14.84
N TYR A 177 2.46 -1.32 14.57
CA TYR A 177 2.93 0.06 14.53
C TYR A 177 2.17 0.87 13.47
N TYR A 178 2.10 0.37 12.23
CA TYR A 178 1.40 1.07 11.15
C TYR A 178 -0.10 1.21 11.43
N ALA A 179 -0.76 0.16 11.91
CA ALA A 179 -2.18 0.23 12.22
C ALA A 179 -2.47 1.25 13.34
N LEU A 180 -1.63 1.27 14.38
CA LEU A 180 -1.75 2.23 15.47
C LEU A 180 -1.48 3.66 15.02
N SER A 181 -0.44 3.89 14.22
CA SER A 181 -0.15 5.20 13.65
C SER A 181 -1.29 5.69 12.76
N THR A 182 -1.86 4.85 11.90
CA THR A 182 -3.04 5.25 11.10
C THR A 182 -4.21 5.67 11.99
N LEU A 183 -4.51 4.91 13.05
CA LEU A 183 -5.59 5.25 13.98
C LEU A 183 -5.34 6.61 14.64
N VAL A 184 -4.13 6.87 15.14
CA VAL A 184 -3.82 8.07 15.93
C VAL A 184 -3.55 9.30 15.08
N ASP A 185 -2.75 9.14 14.02
CA ASP A 185 -2.14 10.25 13.28
C ASP A 185 -2.99 10.63 12.04
N ASP A 186 -3.59 9.65 11.37
CA ASP A 186 -4.26 9.86 10.09
C ASP A 186 -5.79 9.98 10.21
N LEU A 187 -6.40 9.30 11.17
CA LEU A 187 -7.85 9.28 11.33
C LEU A 187 -8.34 10.34 12.32
N GLY A 188 -9.26 11.18 11.87
CA GLY A 188 -10.04 12.11 12.70
C GLY A 188 -11.08 11.35 13.52
N LEU A 189 -10.63 10.55 14.47
CA LEU A 189 -11.47 9.58 15.17
C LEU A 189 -12.52 10.22 16.09
N GLY A 190 -12.34 11.48 16.52
CA GLY A 190 -13.19 12.06 17.57
C GLY A 190 -13.13 11.22 18.86
N ASP A 191 -14.17 11.30 19.69
CA ASP A 191 -14.25 10.50 20.93
C ASP A 191 -14.63 9.04 20.62
N ARG A 192 -13.63 8.16 20.67
CA ARG A 192 -13.75 6.74 20.31
C ARG A 192 -13.10 5.87 21.38
N SER A 193 -13.92 5.51 22.37
CA SER A 193 -13.53 4.64 23.50
C SER A 193 -12.91 3.28 23.09
N ASP A 194 -13.25 2.75 21.91
CA ASP A 194 -12.64 1.53 21.35
C ASP A 194 -11.15 1.73 21.00
N VAL A 195 -10.78 2.94 20.56
CA VAL A 195 -9.40 3.30 20.22
C VAL A 195 -8.59 3.55 21.49
N ASP A 196 -9.16 4.24 22.47
CA ASP A 196 -8.52 4.42 23.79
C ASP A 196 -8.21 3.09 24.46
N ALA A 197 -9.15 2.13 24.41
CA ALA A 197 -8.92 0.78 24.93
C ALA A 197 -7.75 0.09 24.23
N ALA A 198 -7.65 0.20 22.91
CA ALA A 198 -6.52 -0.35 22.16
C ALA A 198 -5.20 0.35 22.54
N LEU A 199 -5.19 1.67 22.68
CA LEU A 199 -4.02 2.45 23.10
C LEU A 199 -3.53 2.05 24.50
N VAL A 200 -4.43 1.91 25.46
CA VAL A 200 -4.11 1.47 26.82
C VAL A 200 -3.45 0.09 26.81
N GLN A 201 -3.96 -0.85 26.00
CA GLN A 201 -3.32 -2.16 25.85
C GLN A 201 -1.92 -2.08 25.24
N ARG A 202 -1.67 -1.10 24.35
CA ARG A 202 -0.36 -0.89 23.71
C ARG A 202 0.68 -0.22 24.61
N LEU A 203 0.30 0.31 25.78
CA LEU A 203 1.28 0.77 26.78
C LEU A 203 2.16 -0.37 27.31
N ALA A 204 1.71 -1.62 27.21
CA ALA A 204 2.45 -2.82 27.60
C ALA A 204 3.05 -3.59 26.40
N ASP A 205 3.04 -3.00 25.20
CA ASP A 205 3.56 -3.68 23.99
C ASP A 205 5.05 -4.06 24.14
N PRO A 206 5.52 -5.20 23.62
CA PRO A 206 6.94 -5.54 23.60
C PRO A 206 7.81 -4.49 22.90
N ASP A 207 7.27 -3.82 21.87
CA ASP A 207 7.98 -2.84 21.08
C ASP A 207 7.99 -1.44 21.75
N PRO A 208 9.16 -0.86 22.04
CA PRO A 208 9.26 0.46 22.68
C PRO A 208 8.72 1.60 21.81
N GLN A 209 8.76 1.51 20.48
CA GLN A 209 8.20 2.53 19.59
C GLN A 209 6.68 2.54 19.69
N ILE A 210 6.06 1.36 19.75
CA ILE A 210 4.60 1.21 19.92
C ILE A 210 4.16 1.75 21.28
N ARG A 211 4.85 1.38 22.37
CA ARG A 211 4.55 1.93 23.71
C ARG A 211 4.60 3.46 23.73
N ARG A 212 5.62 4.04 23.09
CA ARG A 212 5.77 5.51 23.00
C ARG A 212 4.69 6.15 22.13
N ALA A 213 4.31 5.52 21.03
CA ALA A 213 3.22 6.01 20.17
C ALA A 213 1.89 6.02 20.94
N ALA A 214 1.58 4.94 21.64
CA ALA A 214 0.38 4.83 22.47
C ALA A 214 0.34 5.89 23.59
N GLN A 215 1.46 6.07 24.32
CA GLN A 215 1.54 7.09 25.37
C GLN A 215 1.33 8.50 24.80
N ARG A 216 1.99 8.85 23.69
CA ARG A 216 1.82 10.17 23.06
C ARG A 216 0.38 10.41 22.62
N ALA A 217 -0.28 9.39 22.07
CA ALA A 217 -1.67 9.49 21.65
C ALA A 217 -2.61 9.74 22.84
N LEU A 218 -2.41 9.05 23.96
CA LEU A 218 -3.20 9.23 25.18
C LEU A 218 -2.93 10.59 25.84
N ASP A 219 -1.67 11.04 25.86
CA ASP A 219 -1.30 12.35 26.43
C ASP A 219 -1.82 13.52 25.56
N GLY A 220 -1.76 13.36 24.23
CA GLY A 220 -2.28 14.33 23.26
C GLY A 220 -3.80 14.29 23.12
N GLY A 221 -4.43 13.17 23.49
CA GLY A 221 -5.86 12.94 23.56
C GLY A 221 -6.51 13.42 24.86
N SER A 222 -5.84 14.27 25.65
CA SER A 222 -6.50 15.08 26.68
C SER A 222 -7.46 16.05 25.98
N TRP A 223 -8.64 15.55 25.60
CA TRP A 223 -9.69 16.30 24.93
C TRP A 223 -10.01 17.58 25.72
N ALA A 224 -9.91 18.70 25.00
CA ALA A 224 -10.44 20.02 25.32
C ALA A 224 -11.28 20.13 26.61
N GLU A 225 -10.77 20.89 27.59
CA GLU A 225 -11.63 21.67 28.50
C GLU A 225 -12.51 22.67 27.71
#